data_AF-A0A257XY25-F1
#
_entry.id   AF-A0A257XY25-F1
#
_cell.length_a   1.000
_cell.length_b   1.000
_cell.length_c   1.000
_cell.angle_alpha   90.00
_cell.angle_beta   90.00
_cell.angle_gamma   90.00
#
_symmetry.space_group_name_H-M   'P 1'
#
loop_
_entity.id
_entity.type
_entity.pdbx_description
1 polymer ?
#
loop_
_entity_poly.entity_id
_entity_poly.type
_entity_poly.pdbx_seq_one_letter_code
_entity_poly.pdbx_strand_id
1 'polypeptide(L)' 'MNAALDLLFTSGIGLLSLFTIVFIIGMGFFMVKLVKRKMNEPEE' A
#
# COMPACT_ATOMS: atom_id res chain seq x y z
N MET A 1 -24.00 2.75 9.55
CA MET A 1 -23.05 1.83 8.89
C MET A 1 -22.21 2.66 7.92
N ASN A 2 -21.23 3.44 8.37
CA ASN A 2 -19.81 3.12 8.23
C ASN A 2 -18.97 4.12 9.06
N ALA A 3 -19.23 4.20 10.36
CA ALA A 3 -18.59 5.21 11.24
C ALA A 3 -17.05 5.15 11.21
N ALA A 4 -16.48 3.96 11.00
CA ALA A 4 -15.02 3.79 10.90
C ALA A 4 -14.43 4.40 9.62
N LEU A 5 -15.09 4.20 8.47
CA LEU A 5 -14.65 4.82 7.21
C LEU A 5 -14.84 6.33 7.27
N ASP A 6 -15.93 6.80 7.85
CA ASP A 6 -16.18 8.23 8.02
C ASP A 6 -15.14 8.88 8.93
N LEU A 7 -14.72 8.21 10.01
CA LEU A 7 -13.63 8.67 10.87
C LEU A 7 -12.27 8.66 10.14
N LEU A 8 -12.02 7.66 9.29
CA LEU A 8 -10.82 7.56 8.46
C LEU A 8 -10.74 8.68 7.41
N PHE A 9 -11.86 9.12 6.85
CA PHE A 9 -11.88 10.17 5.81
C PHE A 9 -12.07 11.58 6.37
N THR A 10 -12.77 11.75 7.51
CA THR A 10 -13.14 13.07 8.05
C THR A 10 -12.17 13.58 9.12
N SER A 11 -11.42 12.68 9.78
CA SER A 11 -10.42 13.07 10.79
C SER A 11 -9.03 13.13 10.15
N GLY A 12 -8.27 14.20 10.40
CA GLY A 12 -6.94 14.38 9.78
C GLY A 12 -5.96 13.22 10.06
N ILE A 13 -6.12 12.55 11.21
CA ILE A 13 -5.37 11.34 11.57
C ILE A 13 -5.81 10.12 10.74
N GLY A 14 -7.08 10.06 10.36
CA GLY A 14 -7.65 9.00 9.55
C GLY A 14 -7.03 8.93 8.16
N LEU A 15 -6.80 10.09 7.54
CA LEU A 15 -6.14 10.18 6.22
C LEU A 15 -4.68 9.73 6.27
N LEU A 16 -3.95 10.05 7.35
CA LEU A 16 -2.59 9.57 7.57
C LEU A 16 -2.53 8.05 7.75
N SER A 17 -3.47 7.50 8.51
CA SER A 17 -3.66 6.04 8.66
C SER A 17 -3.94 5.38 7.30
N LEU A 18 -4.88 5.94 6.53
CA LEU A 18 -5.23 5.44 5.21
C LEU A 18 -4.03 5.46 4.24
N PHE A 19 -3.28 6.56 4.22
CA PHE A 19 -2.05 6.67 3.45
C PHE A 19 -1.03 5.60 3.84
N THR A 20 -0.86 5.37 5.14
CA THR A 20 0.07 4.36 5.66
C THR A 20 -0.32 2.95 5.23
N ILE A 21 -1.62 2.62 5.27
CA ILE A 21 -2.14 1.32 4.82
C ILE A 21 -1.85 1.12 3.33
N VAL A 22 -2.18 2.11 2.49
CA VAL A 22 -1.91 2.06 1.04
C VAL A 22 -0.41 1.95 0.78
N PHE A 23 0.41 2.68 1.54
CA PHE A 23 1.86 2.63 1.42
C PHE A 23 2.43 1.24 1.75
N ILE A 24 1.98 0.61 2.82
CA ILE A 24 2.41 -0.75 3.19
C ILE A 24 2.02 -1.76 2.11
N ILE A 25 0.77 -1.71 1.62
CA ILE A 25 0.29 -2.59 0.54
C ILE A 25 1.10 -2.35 -0.73
N GLY A 26 1.33 -1.07 -1.09
CA GLY A 26 2.12 -0.66 -2.24
C GLY A 26 3.57 -1.12 -2.17
N MET A 27 4.21 -0.99 -1.00
CA MET A 27 5.58 -1.46 -0.76
C MET A 27 5.68 -2.99 -0.85
N GLY A 28 4.70 -3.73 -0.32
CA GLY A 28 4.64 -5.18 -0.48
C GLY A 28 4.53 -5.58 -1.96
N PHE A 29 3.63 -4.95 -2.70
CA PHE A 29 3.49 -5.19 -4.14
C PHE A 29 4.73 -4.78 -4.93
N PHE A 30 5.36 -3.65 -4.57
CA PHE A 30 6.58 -3.16 -5.19
C PHE A 30 7.75 -4.14 -4.97
N MET A 31 7.90 -4.69 -3.77
CA MET A 31 8.92 -5.67 -3.46
C MET A 31 8.68 -6.98 -4.24
N VAL A 32 7.44 -7.48 -4.27
CA VAL A 32 7.08 -8.67 -5.07
C VAL A 32 7.34 -8.42 -6.55
N LYS A 33 7.00 -7.24 -7.07
CA LYS A 33 7.25 -6.84 -8.46
C LYS A 33 8.74 -6.73 -8.77
N LEU A 34 9.55 -6.18 -7.85
CA LEU A 34 11.00 -6.09 -8.00
C LEU A 34 11.66 -7.46 -7.98
N VAL A 35 11.29 -8.34 -7.04
CA VAL A 35 11.82 -9.70 -6.96
C VAL A 35 11.41 -10.50 -8.20
N LYS A 36 10.15 -10.39 -8.64
CA LYS A 36 9.70 -10.99 -9.90
C LYS A 36 10.48 -10.46 -11.09
N ARG A 37 10.75 -9.16 -11.19
CA ARG A 37 11.57 -8.60 -12.28
C ARG A 37 12.98 -9.19 -12.26
N LYS A 38 13.65 -9.21 -11.10
CA LYS A 38 14.99 -9.79 -10.97
C LYS A 38 15.06 -11.28 -11.32
N MET A 39 14.01 -12.05 -11.04
CA MET A 39 13.96 -13.48 -11.36
C MET A 39 13.57 -13.75 -12.82
N ASN A 40 12.83 -12.84 -13.46
CA ASN A 40 12.43 -12.91 -14.87
C ASN A 40 13.32 -12.07 -15.80
N GLU A 41 14.42 -11.51 -15.30
CA GLU A 41 15.55 -11.12 -16.14
C GLU A 41 16.34 -12.42 -16.35
N PRO A 42 16.11 -13.17 -17.46
CA PRO A 42 17.12 -14.12 -17.89
C PRO A 42 18.39 -13.31 -18.08
N GLU A 43 19.45 -13.69 -17.38
CA GLU A 43 20.80 -13.24 -17.69
C GLU A 43 20.99 -13.43 -19.21
N GLU A 44 21.06 -12.32 -19.95
CA GLU A 44 21.64 -12.31 -21.30
C GLU A 44 23.16 -12.48 -21.20
#